data_AF-A0A2D8D657-F1
#
_entry.id   AF-A0A2D8D657-F1
#
_cell.length_a   1.000
_cell.length_b   1.000
_cell.length_c   1.000
_cell.angle_alpha   90.00
_cell.angle_beta   90.00
_cell.angle_gamma   90.00
#
_symmetry.space_group_name_H-M   'P 1'
#
loop_
_entity.id
_entity.type
_entity.pdbx_description
1 polymer ?
#
loop_
_entity_poly.entity_id
_entity_poly.type
_entity_poly.pdbx_seq_one_letter_code
_entity_poly.pdbx_strand_id
1 'polypeptide(L)'
;MAGHGDRPRLAIELGQYSSAGRKAENQDFHGSLQPDGPELELKGIACCIADGISTSIRGAEAAEIACKSFLTDYFCTPDGWSVRRSGETVITAANSWMHAQNAAVRPREEGEDRERAGLICTLSALVLKSRVAHIFHVGDSQIARIVGDRLEALTSPHRIELGGGQSYLGRAMGANDSLAVDYAQVRATPGDVFLLTTDGVHECVADQALVGAVQAAATLDDAAADIARLALAAGSEDNLTVQIVRVESLPAGEVQDLLGLDLRLPPAPVLHEGQSLDGYRVIERLHAGSRSHVYLVRDETTQADFALKVLSSERAGDPEAVAALLLEEWVARRLSHPNLLAAGPASGPRSHAYCVMALAEGTSLHRHIAEHSPFDLQHVRQVVRQLSMGLEAMHRRGVLHRDLRPHNVMVDADGHATIIDFGSAQVAGLDELAPRAFEDAAFAGTMQYSAPEVFLGQPASPASDVFSLGVIAYQMATGDLPYGPRVSAARTPAAQKKLAYVPASERNPDIPPWFDGALAKALAVDPRYRYATPAELVQDLANPNHSLPSVGSTPLVARGSAHFWRAVALVLAAALIASLWFHLI
;
A
#
# COMPACT_ATOMS: atom_id res chain seq x y z
N MET A 1 34.03 -22.10 3.89
CA MET A 1 33.36 -21.99 5.21
C MET A 1 33.86 -20.73 5.89
N ALA A 2 33.13 -19.63 5.72
CA ALA A 2 33.27 -18.43 6.54
C ALA A 2 31.95 -18.31 7.33
N GLY A 3 32.06 -18.19 8.65
CA GLY A 3 30.93 -18.27 9.57
C GLY A 3 29.83 -17.25 9.23
N HIS A 4 28.60 -17.73 9.16
CA HIS A 4 27.42 -16.90 9.34
C HIS A 4 27.50 -16.28 10.74
N GLY A 5 28.06 -15.07 10.84
CA GLY A 5 27.89 -14.25 12.03
C GLY A 5 26.40 -13.98 12.21
N ASP A 6 25.88 -14.39 13.36
CA ASP A 6 24.48 -14.26 13.77
C ASP A 6 24.10 -12.77 13.70
N ARG A 7 23.33 -12.38 12.67
CA ARG A 7 22.86 -11.00 12.55
C ARG A 7 21.93 -10.72 13.73
N PRO A 8 22.02 -9.55 14.39
CA PRO A 8 21.06 -9.21 15.44
C PRO A 8 19.68 -9.21 14.81
N ARG A 9 18.77 -10.05 15.32
CA ARG A 9 17.36 -10.10 14.91
C ARG A 9 16.56 -9.14 15.77
N LEU A 10 15.30 -8.93 15.43
CA LEU A 10 14.39 -8.27 16.36
C LEU A 10 14.21 -9.17 17.58
N ALA A 11 14.57 -8.68 18.76
CA ALA A 11 14.35 -9.37 20.03
C ALA A 11 13.91 -8.39 21.10
N ILE A 12 13.02 -8.84 21.97
CA ILE A 12 12.51 -8.07 23.11
C ILE A 12 12.64 -8.88 24.40
N GLU A 13 12.80 -8.17 25.51
CA GLU A 13 12.50 -8.67 26.84
C GLU A 13 11.08 -8.21 27.18
N LEU A 14 10.28 -9.10 27.75
CA LEU A 14 8.88 -8.86 28.06
C LEU A 14 8.64 -9.16 29.54
N GLY A 15 7.92 -8.28 30.24
CA GLY A 15 7.42 -8.55 31.58
C GLY A 15 5.99 -8.10 31.74
N GLN A 16 5.18 -8.88 32.46
CA GLN A 16 3.74 -8.72 32.49
C GLN A 16 3.16 -9.05 33.86
N TYR A 17 2.15 -8.31 34.25
CA TYR A 17 1.38 -8.60 35.45
C TYR A 17 -0.06 -8.15 35.27
N SER A 18 -1.02 -8.98 35.70
CA SER A 18 -2.43 -8.63 35.70
C SER A 18 -3.12 -9.20 36.92
N SER A 19 -3.98 -8.41 37.56
CA SER A 19 -4.69 -8.78 38.78
C SER A 19 -6.05 -8.10 38.84
N ALA A 20 -7.00 -8.76 39.50
CA ALA A 20 -8.32 -8.19 39.79
C ALA A 20 -8.24 -6.94 40.70
N GLY A 21 -7.10 -6.70 41.37
CA GLY A 21 -6.94 -5.59 42.29
C GLY A 21 -7.88 -5.76 43.50
N ARG A 22 -8.80 -4.82 43.70
CA ARG A 22 -9.85 -4.89 44.73
C ARG A 22 -11.17 -5.47 44.22
N LYS A 23 -11.31 -5.66 42.90
CA LYS A 23 -12.51 -6.26 42.30
C LYS A 23 -12.54 -7.78 42.51
N ALA A 24 -13.73 -8.36 42.39
CA ALA A 24 -13.93 -9.80 42.52
C ALA A 24 -13.42 -10.59 41.30
N GLU A 25 -13.40 -9.95 40.13
CA GLU A 25 -12.99 -10.53 38.85
C GLU A 25 -12.01 -9.58 38.17
N ASN A 26 -11.08 -10.17 37.39
CA ASN A 26 -10.20 -9.43 36.51
C ASN A 26 -10.83 -9.33 35.13
N GLN A 27 -11.24 -8.13 34.73
CA GLN A 27 -11.84 -7.85 33.43
C GLN A 27 -10.83 -7.34 32.41
N ASP A 28 -9.58 -7.13 32.83
CA ASP A 28 -8.46 -6.84 31.94
C ASP A 28 -7.93 -8.10 31.28
N PHE A 29 -7.37 -7.93 30.08
CA PHE A 29 -6.62 -8.97 29.38
C PHE A 29 -5.38 -8.39 28.72
N HIS A 30 -4.31 -9.16 28.69
CA HIS A 30 -3.09 -8.82 27.96
C HIS A 30 -2.58 -10.02 27.17
N GLY A 31 -1.82 -9.76 26.12
CA GLY A 31 -1.17 -10.81 25.35
C GLY A 31 0.01 -10.31 24.53
N SER A 32 0.78 -11.26 24.03
CA SER A 32 1.90 -11.02 23.13
C SER A 32 2.08 -12.20 22.18
N LEU A 33 2.50 -11.93 20.95
CA LEU A 33 2.89 -12.94 19.99
C LEU A 33 4.21 -12.54 19.33
N GLN A 34 5.21 -13.41 19.50
CA GLN A 34 6.52 -13.32 18.86
C GLN A 34 6.68 -14.54 17.95
N PRO A 35 6.56 -14.36 16.61
CA PRO A 35 6.75 -15.45 15.67
C PRO A 35 8.23 -15.76 15.47
N ASP A 36 8.52 -16.90 14.85
CA ASP A 36 9.87 -17.31 14.46
C ASP A 36 10.10 -17.18 12.95
N GLY A 37 11.37 -17.14 12.55
CA GLY A 37 11.76 -17.24 11.14
C GLY A 37 11.29 -16.06 10.28
N PRO A 38 10.84 -16.31 9.02
CA PRO A 38 10.45 -15.23 8.09
C PRO A 38 9.28 -14.37 8.56
N GLU A 39 8.39 -14.92 9.38
CA GLU A 39 7.21 -14.21 9.86
C GLU A 39 7.60 -13.09 10.84
N LEU A 40 8.66 -13.28 11.65
CA LEU A 40 9.24 -12.23 12.50
C LEU A 40 9.73 -11.04 11.70
N GLU A 41 10.33 -11.28 10.54
CA GLU A 41 10.83 -10.22 9.66
C GLU A 41 9.67 -9.47 8.99
N LEU A 42 8.65 -10.19 8.52
CA LEU A 42 7.54 -9.60 7.78
C LEU A 42 6.49 -8.91 8.67
N LYS A 43 6.22 -9.47 9.86
CA LYS A 43 5.13 -9.06 10.75
C LYS A 43 5.60 -8.42 12.05
N GLY A 44 6.82 -8.70 12.49
CA GLY A 44 7.36 -8.18 13.75
C GLY A 44 6.83 -8.93 14.98
N ILE A 45 6.86 -8.26 16.12
CA ILE A 45 6.37 -8.76 17.42
C ILE A 45 5.19 -7.89 17.83
N ALA A 46 4.09 -8.52 18.24
CA ALA A 46 2.88 -7.82 18.66
C ALA A 46 2.64 -8.03 20.16
N CYS A 47 2.23 -6.97 20.84
CA CYS A 47 1.82 -6.96 22.23
C CYS A 47 0.54 -6.12 22.36
N CYS A 48 -0.39 -6.50 23.22
CA CYS A 48 -1.62 -5.74 23.43
C CYS A 48 -2.16 -5.89 24.85
N ILE A 49 -2.91 -4.87 25.26
CA ILE A 49 -3.73 -4.84 26.47
C ILE A 49 -5.14 -4.39 26.11
N ALA A 50 -6.12 -4.89 26.85
CA ALA A 50 -7.52 -4.51 26.76
C ALA A 50 -8.13 -4.50 28.16
N ASP A 51 -9.02 -3.55 28.39
CA ASP A 51 -9.80 -3.41 29.61
C ASP A 51 -11.29 -3.48 29.26
N GLY A 52 -11.99 -4.44 29.86
CA GLY A 52 -13.42 -4.64 29.69
C GLY A 52 -14.22 -3.66 30.54
N ILE A 53 -15.22 -2.99 29.95
CA ILE A 53 -16.00 -1.99 30.71
C ILE A 53 -16.68 -2.62 31.93
N SER A 54 -16.52 -1.98 33.09
CA SER A 54 -17.04 -2.50 34.37
C SER A 54 -18.56 -2.60 34.44
N THR A 55 -19.28 -1.88 33.58
CA THR A 55 -20.74 -1.96 33.49
C THR A 55 -21.22 -3.22 32.76
N SER A 56 -20.34 -3.91 32.03
CA SER A 56 -20.69 -5.13 31.30
C SER A 56 -20.31 -6.40 32.07
N ILE A 57 -21.25 -7.34 32.14
CA ILE A 57 -21.00 -8.68 32.69
C ILE A 57 -20.05 -9.51 31.82
N ARG A 58 -19.84 -9.09 30.55
CA ARG A 58 -18.97 -9.76 29.57
C ARG A 58 -17.70 -8.94 29.29
N GLY A 59 -17.34 -8.01 30.17
CA GLY A 59 -16.13 -7.17 30.01
C GLY A 59 -14.86 -8.01 29.84
N ALA A 60 -14.65 -9.01 30.70
CA ALA A 60 -13.50 -9.91 30.61
C ALA A 60 -13.45 -10.67 29.28
N GLU A 61 -14.59 -11.22 28.85
CA GLU A 61 -14.72 -11.91 27.55
C GLU A 61 -14.44 -10.96 26.38
N ALA A 62 -14.89 -9.71 26.46
CA ALA A 62 -14.64 -8.70 25.43
C ALA A 62 -13.15 -8.38 25.29
N ALA A 63 -12.46 -8.15 26.41
CA ALA A 63 -11.03 -7.85 26.44
C ALA A 63 -10.21 -9.04 25.90
N GLU A 64 -10.56 -10.26 26.29
CA GLU A 64 -9.93 -11.48 25.80
C GLU A 64 -10.12 -11.66 24.28
N ILE A 65 -11.34 -11.49 23.77
CA ILE A 65 -11.64 -11.59 22.34
C ILE A 65 -10.86 -10.54 21.54
N ALA A 66 -10.88 -9.28 21.99
CA ALA A 66 -10.18 -8.20 21.28
C ALA A 66 -8.67 -8.46 21.17
N CYS A 67 -8.02 -8.83 22.28
CA CYS A 67 -6.60 -9.16 22.30
C CYS A 67 -6.29 -10.40 21.44
N LYS A 68 -7.06 -11.49 21.59
CA LYS A 68 -6.81 -12.73 20.83
C LYS A 68 -7.01 -12.52 19.33
N SER A 69 -8.12 -11.90 18.93
CA SER A 69 -8.37 -11.59 17.51
C SER A 69 -7.27 -10.72 16.93
N PHE A 70 -6.79 -9.71 17.66
CA PHE A 70 -5.65 -8.92 17.20
C PHE A 70 -4.40 -9.77 16.99
N LEU A 71 -4.02 -10.56 18.00
CA LEU A 71 -2.80 -11.36 17.98
C LEU A 71 -2.85 -12.54 17.01
N THR A 72 -4.02 -13.09 16.68
CA THR A 72 -4.12 -14.19 15.70
C THR A 72 -4.23 -13.66 14.28
N ASP A 73 -5.10 -12.67 14.07
CA ASP A 73 -5.51 -12.28 12.72
C ASP A 73 -4.51 -11.31 12.09
N TYR A 74 -3.78 -10.52 12.90
CA TYR A 74 -2.71 -9.64 12.42
C TYR A 74 -1.65 -10.42 11.63
N PHE A 75 -1.20 -11.57 12.14
CA PHE A 75 -0.18 -12.39 11.49
C PHE A 75 -0.72 -13.12 10.26
N CYS A 76 -2.03 -13.36 10.18
CA CYS A 76 -2.69 -13.94 9.01
C CYS A 76 -2.92 -12.93 7.86
N THR A 77 -2.65 -11.63 8.08
CA THR A 77 -2.82 -10.61 7.04
C THR A 77 -1.83 -10.80 5.89
N PRO A 78 -2.11 -10.32 4.67
CA PRO A 78 -1.16 -10.42 3.55
C PRO A 78 0.20 -9.74 3.85
N ASP A 79 1.30 -10.36 3.42
CA ASP A 79 2.68 -9.87 3.68
C ASP A 79 2.98 -8.48 3.11
N GLY A 80 2.34 -8.11 2.01
CA GLY A 80 2.52 -6.80 1.36
C GLY A 80 1.77 -5.66 2.04
N TRP A 81 0.91 -5.95 3.02
CA TRP A 81 0.22 -4.92 3.78
C TRP A 81 1.17 -4.24 4.77
N SER A 82 0.98 -2.92 4.95
CA SER A 82 1.63 -2.20 6.04
C SER A 82 1.15 -2.67 7.39
N VAL A 83 1.95 -2.45 8.43
CA VAL A 83 1.56 -2.75 9.82
C VAL A 83 0.27 -2.00 10.15
N ARG A 84 0.20 -0.72 9.77
CA ARG A 84 -1.00 0.12 9.94
C ARG A 84 -2.24 -0.52 9.33
N ARG A 85 -2.18 -0.89 8.05
CA ARG A 85 -3.32 -1.47 7.33
C ARG A 85 -3.75 -2.79 7.95
N SER A 86 -2.79 -3.65 8.30
CA SER A 86 -3.06 -4.92 8.97
C SER A 86 -3.75 -4.70 10.32
N GLY A 87 -3.21 -3.83 11.17
CA GLY A 87 -3.78 -3.53 12.49
C GLY A 87 -5.18 -2.90 12.40
N GLU A 88 -5.35 -1.83 11.61
CA GLU A 88 -6.66 -1.16 11.46
C GLU A 88 -7.72 -2.12 10.90
N THR A 89 -7.36 -2.97 9.93
CA THR A 89 -8.32 -3.93 9.33
C THR A 89 -8.76 -4.98 10.35
N VAL A 90 -7.81 -5.54 11.11
CA VAL A 90 -8.10 -6.57 12.12
C VAL A 90 -8.93 -6.00 13.26
N ILE A 91 -8.56 -4.84 13.78
CA ILE A 91 -9.30 -4.17 14.85
C ILE A 91 -10.72 -3.83 14.38
N THR A 92 -10.88 -3.31 13.16
CA THR A 92 -12.20 -3.00 12.59
C THR A 92 -13.05 -4.27 12.43
N ALA A 93 -12.46 -5.37 11.94
CA ALA A 93 -13.17 -6.63 11.77
C ALA A 93 -13.62 -7.23 13.12
N ALA A 94 -12.74 -7.21 14.13
CA ALA A 94 -13.08 -7.64 15.49
C ALA A 94 -14.20 -6.77 16.09
N ASN A 95 -14.13 -5.45 15.92
CA ASN A 95 -15.18 -4.52 16.34
C ASN A 95 -16.53 -4.85 15.70
N SER A 96 -16.57 -5.01 14.36
CA SER A 96 -17.82 -5.32 13.65
C SER A 96 -18.42 -6.66 14.13
N TRP A 97 -17.58 -7.66 14.41
CA TRP A 97 -18.06 -8.92 14.96
C TRP A 97 -18.62 -8.76 16.39
N MET A 98 -17.90 -8.07 17.29
CA MET A 98 -18.36 -7.82 18.66
C MET A 98 -19.67 -7.01 18.67
N HIS A 99 -19.76 -5.97 17.84
CA HIS A 99 -20.98 -5.17 17.69
C HIS A 99 -22.16 -6.00 17.16
N ALA A 100 -21.92 -6.89 16.19
CA ALA A 100 -22.95 -7.81 15.70
C ALA A 100 -23.43 -8.79 16.78
N GLN A 101 -22.53 -9.30 17.63
CA GLN A 101 -22.91 -10.13 18.78
C GLN A 101 -23.76 -9.35 19.78
N ASN A 102 -23.41 -8.10 20.06
CA ASN A 102 -24.17 -7.22 20.95
C ASN A 102 -25.59 -6.97 20.41
N ALA A 103 -25.73 -6.78 19.10
CA ALA A 103 -27.03 -6.61 18.46
C ALA A 103 -27.91 -7.87 18.45
N ALA A 104 -27.30 -9.06 18.51
CA ALA A 104 -28.02 -10.34 18.54
C ALA A 104 -28.66 -10.64 19.91
N VAL A 105 -28.16 -10.03 20.98
CA VAL A 105 -28.72 -10.15 22.33
C VAL A 105 -30.02 -9.34 22.39
N ARG A 106 -31.17 -10.03 22.43
CA ARG A 106 -32.47 -9.39 22.66
C ARG A 106 -32.65 -9.15 24.16
N PRO A 107 -32.86 -7.91 24.62
CA PRO A 107 -33.26 -7.65 26.00
C PRO A 107 -34.53 -8.44 26.31
N ARG A 108 -34.57 -9.14 27.45
CA ARG A 108 -35.73 -9.93 27.87
C ARG A 108 -36.84 -9.06 28.46
N GLU A 109 -36.50 -7.86 28.95
CA GLU A 109 -37.44 -6.92 29.59
C GLU A 109 -37.24 -5.47 29.10
N GLU A 110 -38.30 -4.67 29.10
CA GLU A 110 -38.21 -3.21 28.90
C GLU A 110 -37.45 -2.58 30.06
N GLY A 111 -36.19 -2.21 29.84
CA GLY A 111 -35.32 -1.59 30.84
C GLY A 111 -33.99 -2.31 31.11
N GLU A 112 -33.74 -3.48 30.49
CA GLU A 112 -32.40 -4.07 30.49
C GLU A 112 -31.46 -3.25 29.58
N ASP A 113 -30.47 -2.58 30.19
CA ASP A 113 -29.44 -1.84 29.47
C ASP A 113 -28.65 -2.78 28.56
N ARG A 114 -28.73 -2.55 27.25
CA ARG A 114 -27.94 -3.27 26.23
C ARG A 114 -26.43 -3.26 26.53
N GLU A 115 -25.94 -2.22 27.21
CA GLU A 115 -24.54 -2.10 27.65
C GLU A 115 -24.13 -3.16 28.67
N ARG A 116 -25.05 -3.60 29.55
CA ARG A 116 -24.73 -4.60 30.59
C ARG A 116 -24.41 -5.99 30.05
N ALA A 117 -24.84 -6.30 28.83
CA ALA A 117 -24.62 -7.59 28.18
C ALA A 117 -23.66 -7.50 26.97
N GLY A 118 -23.09 -6.31 26.72
CA GLY A 118 -22.28 -6.05 25.54
C GLY A 118 -20.83 -6.52 25.70
N LEU A 119 -20.28 -7.12 24.65
CA LEU A 119 -18.84 -7.25 24.45
C LEU A 119 -18.28 -5.86 24.15
N ILE A 120 -17.87 -5.13 25.18
CA ILE A 120 -17.31 -3.78 25.06
C ILE A 120 -16.02 -3.71 25.88
N CYS A 121 -14.95 -3.24 25.25
CA CYS A 121 -13.65 -3.07 25.89
C CYS A 121 -12.83 -1.96 25.22
N THR A 122 -11.74 -1.56 25.86
CA THR A 122 -10.64 -0.82 25.27
C THR A 122 -9.71 -1.78 24.53
N LEU A 123 -8.85 -1.25 23.65
CA LEU A 123 -7.75 -2.01 23.06
C LEU A 123 -6.58 -1.07 22.78
N SER A 124 -5.42 -1.41 23.33
CA SER A 124 -4.15 -0.76 23.00
C SER A 124 -3.14 -1.80 22.57
N ALA A 125 -2.59 -1.64 21.37
CA ALA A 125 -1.65 -2.59 20.80
C ALA A 125 -0.36 -1.91 20.34
N LEU A 126 0.75 -2.58 20.60
CA LEU A 126 2.09 -2.24 20.16
C LEU A 126 2.56 -3.33 19.18
N VAL A 127 2.98 -2.93 17.99
CA VAL A 127 3.68 -3.81 17.06
C VAL A 127 5.08 -3.27 16.82
N LEU A 128 6.09 -4.02 17.27
CA LEU A 128 7.48 -3.75 16.97
C LEU A 128 7.84 -4.46 15.68
N LYS A 129 8.07 -3.71 14.60
CA LYS A 129 8.54 -4.26 13.33
C LYS A 129 9.76 -3.50 12.87
N SER A 130 10.82 -4.25 12.58
CA SER A 130 12.11 -3.69 12.13
C SER A 130 12.71 -2.70 13.11
N ARG A 131 12.51 -1.39 12.92
CA ARG A 131 13.00 -0.32 13.81
C ARG A 131 11.89 0.66 14.20
N VAL A 132 10.65 0.25 14.02
CA VAL A 132 9.47 1.09 14.26
C VAL A 132 8.57 0.38 15.25
N ALA A 133 8.13 1.13 16.25
CA ALA A 133 7.03 0.79 17.14
C ALA A 133 5.76 1.41 16.57
N HIS A 134 4.81 0.57 16.17
CA HIS A 134 3.49 0.96 15.69
C HIS A 134 2.50 0.83 16.85
N ILE A 135 1.72 1.88 17.09
CA ILE A 135 0.79 1.99 18.21
C ILE A 135 -0.62 2.11 17.65
N PHE A 136 -1.51 1.23 18.10
CA PHE A 136 -2.94 1.27 17.82
C PHE A 136 -3.69 1.47 19.13
N HIS A 137 -4.68 2.35 19.14
CA HIS A 137 -5.36 2.70 20.38
C HIS A 137 -6.85 3.01 20.18
N VAL A 138 -7.65 2.43 21.08
CA VAL A 138 -9.08 2.63 21.23
C VAL A 138 -9.41 2.57 22.72
N GLY A 139 -10.00 3.62 23.28
CA GLY A 139 -10.38 3.69 24.70
C GLY A 139 -9.43 4.56 25.49
N ASP A 140 -9.08 4.15 26.71
CA ASP A 140 -8.33 4.99 27.66
C ASP A 140 -7.16 4.27 28.35
N SER A 141 -6.87 3.02 27.97
CA SER A 141 -5.58 2.40 28.26
C SER A 141 -4.40 3.23 27.73
N GLN A 142 -3.23 3.11 28.36
CA GLN A 142 -2.07 3.92 28.00
C GLN A 142 -0.94 3.07 27.41
N ILE A 143 -0.34 3.55 26.32
CA ILE A 143 0.98 3.12 25.85
C ILE A 143 1.92 4.30 25.98
N ALA A 144 3.04 4.11 26.68
CA ALA A 144 4.06 5.12 26.88
C ALA A 144 5.47 4.57 26.59
N ARG A 145 6.43 5.47 26.36
CA ARG A 145 7.84 5.15 26.19
C ARG A 145 8.66 5.81 27.29
N ILE A 146 9.57 5.07 27.91
CA ILE A 146 10.52 5.61 28.88
C ILE A 146 11.71 6.20 28.13
N VAL A 147 11.96 7.50 28.31
CA VAL A 147 13.10 8.21 27.72
C VAL A 147 13.91 8.87 28.83
N GLY A 148 15.02 8.23 29.21
CA GLY A 148 15.77 8.60 30.41
C GLY A 148 14.92 8.42 31.66
N ASP A 149 14.66 9.52 32.38
CA ASP A 149 13.84 9.53 33.61
C ASP A 149 12.40 10.03 33.38
N ARG A 150 11.94 10.07 32.12
CA ARG A 150 10.62 10.59 31.76
C ARG A 150 9.78 9.53 31.08
N LEU A 151 8.47 9.64 31.29
CA LEU A 151 7.46 8.83 30.61
C LEU A 151 6.81 9.68 29.50
N GLU A 152 6.96 9.26 28.25
CA GLU A 152 6.36 9.89 27.08
C GLU A 152 5.10 9.12 26.69
N ALA A 153 3.91 9.67 26.95
CA ALA A 153 2.66 9.06 26.51
C ALA A 153 2.53 9.08 24.98
N LEU A 154 2.28 7.90 24.39
CA LEU A 154 2.11 7.71 22.94
C LEU A 154 0.63 7.59 22.54
N THR A 155 -0.26 7.44 23.51
CA THR A 155 -1.72 7.40 23.32
C THR A 155 -2.40 8.57 24.01
N SER A 156 -3.62 8.89 23.58
CA SER A 156 -4.46 9.92 24.19
C SER A 156 -5.81 9.30 24.57
N PRO A 157 -6.27 9.46 25.83
CA PRO A 157 -7.47 8.77 26.30
C PRO A 157 -8.72 9.28 25.60
N HIS A 158 -9.59 8.36 25.17
CA HIS A 158 -10.87 8.65 24.54
C HIS A 158 -11.98 8.77 25.58
N ARG A 159 -11.86 9.73 26.50
CA ARG A 159 -12.88 10.00 27.53
C ARG A 159 -13.64 11.29 27.28
N ILE A 160 -14.92 11.29 27.66
CA ILE A 160 -15.78 12.46 27.62
C ILE A 160 -16.24 12.75 29.05
N GLU A 161 -15.85 13.93 29.54
CA GLU A 161 -16.28 14.42 30.86
C GLU A 161 -17.70 15.00 30.77
N LEU A 162 -18.62 14.37 31.48
CA LEU A 162 -19.93 14.94 31.79
C LEU A 162 -19.77 15.72 33.11
N GLY A 163 -20.17 17.00 33.11
CA GLY A 163 -20.08 17.85 34.29
C GLY A 163 -20.68 17.16 35.54
N GLY A 164 -20.00 17.29 36.68
CA GLY A 164 -20.36 16.57 37.91
C GLY A 164 -19.43 15.40 38.27
N GLY A 165 -18.30 15.24 37.57
CA GLY A 165 -17.26 14.25 37.89
C GLY A 165 -17.52 12.86 37.30
N GLN A 166 -18.39 12.74 36.30
CA GLN A 166 -18.63 11.49 35.59
C GLN A 166 -17.92 11.53 34.23
N SER A 167 -17.05 10.57 33.96
CA SER A 167 -16.44 10.36 32.64
C SER A 167 -16.98 9.09 32.01
N TYR A 168 -17.26 9.13 30.71
CA TYR A 168 -17.58 7.93 29.93
C TYR A 168 -16.60 7.72 28.79
N LEU A 169 -16.49 6.47 28.34
CA LEU A 169 -15.62 6.09 27.24
C LEU A 169 -16.23 6.55 25.91
N GLY A 170 -15.61 7.54 25.28
CA GLY A 170 -16.05 8.12 24.01
C GLY A 170 -15.80 7.23 22.80
N ARG A 171 -14.87 6.27 22.90
CA ARG A 171 -14.61 5.24 21.87
C ARG A 171 -14.24 3.91 22.52
N ALA A 172 -14.90 2.85 22.10
CA ALA A 172 -14.71 1.51 22.62
C ALA A 172 -14.93 0.47 21.52
N MET A 173 -14.25 -0.66 21.62
CA MET A 173 -14.52 -1.84 20.78
C MET A 173 -15.92 -2.37 21.08
N GLY A 174 -16.66 -2.77 20.04
CA GLY A 174 -17.98 -3.39 20.15
C GLY A 174 -19.15 -2.46 20.49
N ALA A 175 -18.88 -1.19 20.82
CA ALA A 175 -19.92 -0.21 21.16
C ALA A 175 -20.67 0.31 19.93
N ASN A 176 -19.98 0.55 18.82
CA ASN A 176 -20.54 1.08 17.57
C ASN A 176 -20.11 0.23 16.36
N ASP A 177 -20.90 0.27 15.29
CA ASP A 177 -20.60 -0.44 14.03
C ASP A 177 -19.30 0.07 13.37
N SER A 178 -19.12 1.39 13.37
CA SER A 178 -17.90 2.05 12.89
C SER A 178 -16.97 2.41 14.04
N LEU A 179 -15.68 2.13 13.88
CA LEU A 179 -14.66 2.44 14.87
C LEU A 179 -13.51 3.24 14.24
N ALA A 180 -13.17 4.37 14.86
CA ALA A 180 -11.98 5.13 14.52
C ALA A 180 -10.83 4.70 15.43
N VAL A 181 -9.86 3.99 14.84
CA VAL A 181 -8.65 3.53 15.52
C VAL A 181 -7.61 4.64 15.46
N ASP A 182 -7.10 5.07 16.61
CA ASP A 182 -5.97 5.99 16.64
C ASP A 182 -4.69 5.23 16.33
N TYR A 183 -3.85 5.81 15.47
CA TYR A 183 -2.59 5.22 15.03
C TYR A 183 -1.44 6.19 15.22
N ALA A 184 -0.36 5.73 15.84
CA ALA A 184 0.90 6.45 15.96
C ALA A 184 2.08 5.52 15.63
N GLN A 185 3.23 6.10 15.32
CA GLN A 185 4.46 5.35 15.13
C GLN A 185 5.65 6.13 15.67
N VAL A 186 6.58 5.42 16.31
CA VAL A 186 7.83 5.99 16.81
C VAL A 186 9.00 5.12 16.41
N ARG A 187 10.16 5.74 16.19
CA ARG A 187 11.39 5.00 15.92
C ARG A 187 11.87 4.33 17.21
N ALA A 188 12.16 3.05 17.13
CA ALA A 188 12.71 2.25 18.21
C ALA A 188 14.25 2.25 18.18
N THR A 189 14.85 2.34 19.36
CA THR A 189 16.28 2.10 19.58
C THR A 189 16.51 0.94 20.55
N PRO A 190 17.61 0.17 20.41
CA PRO A 190 17.94 -0.85 21.40
C PRO A 190 18.07 -0.21 22.78
N GLY A 191 17.42 -0.80 23.78
CA GLY A 191 17.28 -0.26 25.13
C GLY A 191 15.99 0.54 25.38
N ASP A 192 15.23 0.90 24.33
CA ASP A 192 13.92 1.55 24.52
C ASP A 192 12.99 0.63 25.33
N VAL A 193 12.27 1.23 26.28
CA VAL A 193 11.24 0.53 27.07
C VAL A 193 9.88 1.14 26.79
N PHE A 194 8.95 0.31 26.35
CA PHE A 194 7.54 0.63 26.20
C PHE A 194 6.76 0.07 27.38
N LEU A 195 5.85 0.88 27.93
CA LEU A 195 5.00 0.56 29.06
C LEU A 195 3.55 0.65 28.61
N LEU A 196 2.81 -0.46 28.75
CA LEU A 196 1.39 -0.57 28.47
C LEU A 196 0.66 -0.78 29.80
N THR A 197 -0.34 0.06 30.10
CA THR A 197 -1.06 0.03 31.38
C THR A 197 -2.55 0.34 31.23
N THR A 198 -3.39 -0.33 32.01
CA THR A 198 -4.82 0.04 32.19
C THR A 198 -4.95 1.24 33.15
N ASP A 199 -6.13 1.88 33.16
CA ASP A 199 -6.42 3.10 33.94
C ASP A 199 -6.26 2.90 35.45
N GLY A 200 -6.57 1.70 35.95
CA GLY A 200 -6.32 1.28 37.33
C GLY A 200 -4.87 1.44 37.78
N VAL A 201 -3.91 1.52 36.85
CA VAL A 201 -2.50 1.76 37.14
C VAL A 201 -2.10 3.21 36.88
N HIS A 202 -2.26 3.69 35.64
CA HIS A 202 -1.66 4.97 35.22
C HIS A 202 -2.38 6.21 35.76
N GLU A 203 -3.59 6.06 36.29
CA GLU A 203 -4.26 7.16 37.01
C GLU A 203 -3.81 7.28 38.47
N CYS A 204 -3.36 6.17 39.06
CA CYS A 204 -3.02 6.10 40.49
C CYS A 204 -1.53 6.25 40.77
N VAL A 205 -0.67 5.88 39.81
CA VAL A 205 0.78 5.89 39.97
C VAL A 205 1.40 7.02 39.17
N ALA A 206 2.17 7.89 39.83
CA ALA A 206 2.88 8.97 39.17
C ALA A 206 4.00 8.46 38.24
N ASP A 207 4.21 9.13 37.11
CA ASP A 207 5.22 8.79 36.09
C ASP A 207 6.59 8.46 36.67
N GLN A 208 7.07 9.26 37.64
CA GLN A 208 8.38 9.05 38.26
C GLN A 208 8.48 7.72 39.00
N ALA A 209 7.38 7.28 39.62
CA ALA A 209 7.32 6.00 40.33
C ALA A 209 7.26 4.82 39.34
N LEU A 210 6.56 4.98 38.21
CA LEU A 210 6.55 4.00 37.12
C LEU A 210 7.95 3.78 36.56
N VAL A 211 8.62 4.88 36.19
CA VAL A 211 10.00 4.83 35.66
C VAL A 211 10.96 4.23 36.69
N GLY A 212 10.86 4.66 37.95
CA GLY A 212 11.71 4.14 39.03
C GLY A 212 11.53 2.64 39.27
N ALA A 213 10.31 2.11 39.21
CA ALA A 213 10.04 0.69 39.36
C ALA A 213 10.68 -0.14 38.24
N VAL A 214 10.56 0.31 36.98
CA VAL A 214 11.19 -0.36 35.82
C VAL A 214 12.71 -0.36 35.91
N GLN A 215 13.31 0.74 36.36
CA GLN A 215 14.76 0.87 36.47
C GLN A 215 15.35 0.08 37.66
N ALA A 216 14.60 -0.10 38.74
CA ALA A 216 15.07 -0.74 39.97
C ALA A 216 14.92 -2.27 40.00
N ALA A 217 13.97 -2.82 39.23
CA ALA A 217 13.68 -4.24 39.25
C ALA A 217 14.77 -5.10 38.60
N ALA A 218 14.89 -6.34 39.09
CA ALA A 218 15.82 -7.32 38.52
C ALA A 218 15.30 -7.92 37.20
N THR A 219 13.98 -8.10 37.09
CA THR A 219 13.30 -8.61 35.90
C THR A 219 12.12 -7.68 35.55
N LEU A 220 11.69 -7.72 34.29
CA LEU A 220 10.51 -6.95 33.87
C LEU A 220 9.20 -7.45 34.49
N ASP A 221 9.07 -8.76 34.79
CA ASP A 221 7.91 -9.29 35.50
C ASP A 221 7.83 -8.75 36.93
N ASP A 222 8.96 -8.68 37.63
CA ASP A 222 9.04 -8.06 38.96
C ASP A 222 8.68 -6.57 38.90
N ALA A 223 9.16 -5.85 37.88
CA ALA A 223 8.79 -4.45 37.66
C ALA A 223 7.27 -4.29 37.46
N ALA A 224 6.66 -5.12 36.62
CA ALA A 224 5.22 -5.08 36.36
C ALA A 224 4.42 -5.36 37.65
N ALA A 225 4.84 -6.34 38.45
CA ALA A 225 4.22 -6.65 39.73
C ALA A 225 4.43 -5.55 40.80
N ASP A 226 5.60 -4.92 40.83
CA ASP A 226 5.91 -3.78 41.71
C ASP A 226 5.02 -2.57 41.35
N ILE A 227 4.86 -2.25 40.06
CA ILE A 227 3.98 -1.18 39.59
C ILE A 227 2.53 -1.44 40.01
N ALA A 228 2.02 -2.66 39.82
CA ALA A 228 0.67 -3.01 40.26
C ALA A 228 0.51 -2.89 41.79
N ARG A 229 1.52 -3.28 42.57
CA ARG A 229 1.52 -3.08 44.03
C ARG A 229 1.53 -1.61 44.42
N LEU A 230 2.26 -0.77 43.69
CA LEU A 230 2.25 0.69 43.90
C LEU A 230 0.86 1.27 43.63
N ALA A 231 0.19 0.86 42.55
CA ALA A 231 -1.17 1.29 42.23
C ALA A 231 -2.17 0.88 43.32
N LEU A 232 -2.10 -0.37 43.79
CA LEU A 232 -2.96 -0.85 44.87
C LEU A 232 -2.73 -0.10 46.20
N ALA A 233 -1.47 0.21 46.51
CA ALA A 233 -1.08 0.99 47.69
C ALA A 233 -1.49 2.46 47.59
N ALA A 234 -1.49 3.03 46.37
CA ALA A 234 -1.99 4.37 46.08
C ALA A 234 -3.53 4.48 46.14
N GLY A 235 -4.23 3.35 46.28
CA GLY A 235 -5.67 3.31 46.50
C GLY A 235 -6.49 3.01 45.24
N SER A 236 -5.89 2.40 44.21
CA SER A 236 -6.63 1.94 43.04
C SER A 236 -7.75 0.96 43.43
N GLU A 237 -8.94 1.20 42.87
CA GLU A 237 -10.15 0.37 43.02
C GLU A 237 -10.43 -0.47 41.76
N ASP A 238 -9.59 -0.36 40.73
CA ASP A 238 -9.77 -1.04 39.45
C ASP A 238 -8.90 -2.31 39.30
N ASN A 239 -9.07 -3.01 38.18
CA ASN A 239 -8.16 -4.05 37.71
C ASN A 239 -6.80 -3.42 37.36
N LEU A 240 -5.75 -4.21 37.55
CA LEU A 240 -4.38 -3.72 37.52
C LEU A 240 -3.61 -4.54 36.51
N THR A 241 -3.42 -3.99 35.31
CA THR A 241 -2.67 -4.65 34.23
C THR A 241 -1.52 -3.80 33.74
N VAL A 242 -0.34 -4.41 33.70
CA VAL A 242 0.92 -3.80 33.30
C VAL A 242 1.64 -4.76 32.35
N GLN A 243 2.12 -4.24 31.23
CA GLN A 243 2.96 -4.96 30.28
C GLN A 243 4.13 -4.06 29.88
N ILE A 244 5.35 -4.57 30.01
CA ILE A 244 6.60 -3.84 29.78
C ILE A 244 7.37 -4.55 28.68
N VAL A 245 7.76 -3.80 27.65
CA VAL A 245 8.49 -4.31 26.48
C VAL A 245 9.80 -3.55 26.37
N ARG A 246 10.94 -4.22 26.60
CA ARG A 246 12.27 -3.66 26.36
C ARG A 246 12.82 -4.18 25.05
N VAL A 247 13.28 -3.28 24.19
CA VAL A 247 13.93 -3.64 22.93
C VAL A 247 15.35 -4.11 23.22
N GLU A 248 15.65 -5.40 23.07
CA GLU A 248 17.00 -5.92 23.29
C GLU A 248 17.89 -5.70 22.07
N SER A 249 17.38 -6.08 20.91
CA SER A 249 18.08 -5.93 19.65
C SER A 249 17.12 -5.65 18.51
N LEU A 250 17.62 -4.94 17.52
CA LEU A 250 16.91 -4.59 16.31
C LEU A 250 17.73 -5.10 15.12
N PRO A 251 17.08 -5.51 14.02
CA PRO A 251 17.77 -5.89 12.81
C PRO A 251 18.78 -4.82 12.38
N ALA A 252 20.00 -5.29 12.10
CA ALA A 252 20.99 -4.50 11.41
C ALA A 252 20.59 -4.45 9.93
N GLY A 253 20.30 -3.26 9.41
CA GLY A 253 19.93 -3.06 8.01
C GLY A 253 18.87 -1.98 7.80
N GLU A 254 19.00 -1.24 6.69
CA GLU A 254 17.86 -0.59 6.06
C GLU A 254 16.95 -1.67 5.40
N VAL A 255 15.77 -1.29 4.87
CA VAL A 255 14.72 -2.09 4.15
C VAL A 255 15.19 -3.36 3.42
N GLN A 256 16.41 -3.26 2.93
CA GLN A 256 17.24 -4.17 2.17
C GLN A 256 17.40 -5.56 2.81
N ASP A 257 17.53 -5.65 4.15
CA ASP A 257 17.68 -6.94 4.84
C ASP A 257 16.33 -7.65 5.11
N LEU A 258 15.19 -6.95 4.99
CA LEU A 258 13.84 -7.47 5.30
C LEU A 258 13.22 -8.36 4.22
N LEU A 259 13.82 -8.41 3.03
CA LEU A 259 13.25 -9.11 1.89
C LEU A 259 13.76 -10.56 1.73
N GLY A 260 14.68 -10.99 2.59
CA GLY A 260 15.45 -12.23 2.39
C GLY A 260 16.34 -12.18 1.13
N LEU A 261 16.58 -10.98 0.59
CA LEU A 261 17.40 -10.75 -0.60
C LEU A 261 18.85 -10.59 -0.14
N ASP A 262 19.73 -11.51 -0.57
CA ASP A 262 21.15 -11.37 -0.27
C ASP A 262 21.80 -10.32 -1.18
N LEU A 263 21.67 -9.04 -0.80
CA LEU A 263 22.24 -7.90 -1.51
C LEU A 263 23.77 -7.86 -1.50
N ARG A 264 24.43 -8.80 -0.79
CA ARG A 264 25.88 -9.01 -0.88
C ARG A 264 26.26 -9.83 -2.10
N LEU A 265 25.28 -10.44 -2.78
CA LEU A 265 25.53 -11.11 -4.04
C LEU A 265 26.13 -10.10 -5.02
N PRO A 266 27.34 -10.37 -5.56
CA PRO A 266 27.91 -9.49 -6.56
C PRO A 266 26.95 -9.42 -7.76
N PRO A 267 26.83 -8.26 -8.42
CA PRO A 267 26.05 -8.15 -9.65
C PRO A 267 26.56 -9.16 -10.67
N ALA A 268 25.65 -9.85 -11.36
CA ALA A 268 26.06 -10.78 -12.41
C ALA A 268 26.82 -10.03 -13.52
N PRO A 269 27.90 -10.61 -14.08
CA PRO A 269 28.59 -10.01 -15.22
C PRO A 269 27.69 -10.02 -16.46
N VAL A 270 28.06 -9.25 -17.47
CA VAL A 270 27.48 -9.38 -18.81
C VAL A 270 27.76 -10.79 -19.32
N LEU A 271 26.69 -11.50 -19.68
CA LEU A 271 26.78 -12.90 -20.10
C LEU A 271 26.90 -13.03 -21.63
N HIS A 272 27.52 -14.13 -22.06
CA HIS A 272 27.68 -14.51 -23.47
C HIS A 272 26.90 -15.79 -23.81
N GLU A 273 26.56 -15.97 -25.09
CA GLU A 273 25.89 -17.19 -25.57
C GLU A 273 26.69 -18.45 -25.22
N GLY A 274 26.00 -19.47 -24.73
CA GLY A 274 26.60 -20.72 -24.27
C GLY A 274 27.17 -20.71 -22.85
N GLN A 275 27.29 -19.54 -22.19
CA GLN A 275 27.73 -19.44 -20.80
C GLN A 275 26.64 -19.95 -19.85
N SER A 276 27.02 -20.58 -18.74
CA SER A 276 26.09 -20.98 -17.67
C SER A 276 26.28 -20.12 -16.41
N LEU A 277 25.17 -19.75 -15.78
CA LEU A 277 25.10 -19.06 -14.48
C LEU A 277 24.11 -19.80 -13.58
N ASP A 278 24.59 -20.36 -12.47
CA ASP A 278 23.77 -21.01 -11.44
C ASP A 278 22.74 -22.03 -11.99
N GLY A 279 23.11 -22.81 -13.01
CA GLY A 279 22.26 -23.82 -13.64
C GLY A 279 21.39 -23.31 -14.80
N TYR A 280 21.54 -22.03 -15.20
CA TYR A 280 20.90 -21.46 -16.38
C TYR A 280 21.94 -21.24 -17.49
N ARG A 281 21.76 -21.91 -18.63
CA ARG A 281 22.60 -21.73 -19.82
C ARG A 281 22.03 -20.63 -20.71
N VAL A 282 22.83 -19.63 -21.04
CA VAL A 282 22.46 -18.56 -21.98
C VAL A 282 22.35 -19.10 -23.39
N ILE A 283 21.20 -18.87 -24.01
CA ILE A 283 20.91 -19.24 -25.40
C ILE A 283 21.19 -18.06 -26.33
N GLU A 284 20.56 -16.92 -26.06
CA GLU A 284 20.74 -15.68 -26.81
C GLU A 284 20.43 -14.46 -25.94
N ARG A 285 20.82 -13.27 -26.41
CA ARG A 285 20.48 -12.01 -25.73
C ARG A 285 19.22 -11.40 -26.36
N LEU A 286 18.15 -11.30 -25.57
CA LEU A 286 16.86 -10.73 -25.98
C LEU A 286 16.87 -9.20 -25.98
N HIS A 287 17.53 -8.59 -25.00
CA HIS A 287 17.56 -7.13 -24.85
C HIS A 287 18.89 -6.64 -24.29
N ALA A 288 19.35 -5.49 -24.80
CA ALA A 288 20.45 -4.74 -24.23
C ALA A 288 20.04 -3.28 -24.06
N GLY A 289 19.91 -2.84 -22.80
CA GLY A 289 19.57 -1.47 -22.44
C GLY A 289 20.56 -0.86 -21.47
N SER A 290 20.40 0.44 -21.22
CA SER A 290 21.25 1.20 -20.29
C SER A 290 21.08 0.83 -18.82
N ARG A 291 20.00 0.10 -18.47
CA ARG A 291 19.71 -0.34 -17.10
C ARG A 291 20.07 -1.81 -16.86
N SER A 292 19.78 -2.64 -17.86
CA SER A 292 19.83 -4.09 -17.74
C SER A 292 19.98 -4.77 -19.10
N HIS A 293 20.51 -5.98 -19.06
CA HIS A 293 20.48 -6.92 -20.16
C HIS A 293 19.50 -8.06 -19.82
N VAL A 294 18.75 -8.51 -20.82
CA VAL A 294 17.84 -9.65 -20.70
C VAL A 294 18.28 -10.74 -21.67
N TYR A 295 18.40 -11.95 -21.17
CA TYR A 295 18.86 -13.11 -21.89
C TYR A 295 17.79 -14.19 -21.92
N LEU A 296 17.65 -14.87 -23.06
CA LEU A 296 16.97 -16.16 -23.11
C LEU A 296 17.91 -17.19 -22.51
N VAL A 297 17.45 -17.88 -21.48
CA VAL A 297 18.22 -18.92 -20.81
C VAL A 297 17.44 -20.22 -20.76
N ARG A 298 18.15 -21.34 -20.79
CA ARG A 298 17.59 -22.67 -20.58
C ARG A 298 18.03 -23.19 -19.23
N ASP A 299 17.07 -23.60 -18.40
CA ASP A 299 17.35 -24.36 -17.19
C ASP A 299 17.97 -25.71 -17.56
N GLU A 300 19.18 -25.97 -17.07
CA GLU A 300 19.93 -27.18 -17.42
C GLU A 300 19.29 -28.46 -16.89
N THR A 301 18.47 -28.37 -15.84
CA THR A 301 17.76 -29.50 -15.23
C THR A 301 16.43 -29.77 -15.92
N THR A 302 15.58 -28.75 -16.04
CA THR A 302 14.22 -28.91 -16.58
C THR A 302 14.15 -28.80 -18.10
N GLN A 303 15.21 -28.27 -18.74
CA GLN A 303 15.26 -27.92 -20.16
C GLN A 303 14.21 -26.89 -20.59
N ALA A 304 13.55 -26.22 -19.65
CA ALA A 304 12.61 -25.14 -19.90
C ALA A 304 13.33 -23.80 -20.14
N ASP A 305 12.72 -22.96 -20.97
CA ASP A 305 13.25 -21.65 -21.34
C ASP A 305 12.67 -20.53 -20.46
N PHE A 306 13.52 -19.60 -20.07
CA PHE A 306 13.21 -18.46 -19.19
C PHE A 306 13.91 -17.20 -19.67
N ALA A 307 13.49 -16.05 -19.16
CA ALA A 307 14.22 -14.81 -19.30
C ALA A 307 15.04 -14.53 -18.03
N LEU A 308 16.32 -14.19 -18.20
CA LEU A 308 17.24 -13.84 -17.12
C LEU A 308 17.70 -12.39 -17.30
N LYS A 309 17.37 -11.55 -16.32
CA LYS A 309 17.73 -10.12 -16.28
C LYS A 309 18.93 -9.92 -15.36
N VAL A 310 19.94 -9.21 -15.88
CA VAL A 310 21.11 -8.73 -15.12
C VAL A 310 21.24 -7.23 -15.30
N LEU A 311 21.92 -6.56 -14.37
CA LEU A 311 22.22 -5.12 -14.49
C LEU A 311 23.20 -4.86 -15.64
N SER A 312 23.09 -3.69 -16.25
CA SER A 312 24.12 -3.21 -17.17
C SER A 312 25.43 -2.95 -16.41
N SER A 313 26.55 -2.89 -17.14
CA SER A 313 27.84 -2.58 -16.54
C SER A 313 27.87 -1.21 -15.85
N GLU A 314 27.08 -0.23 -16.32
CA GLU A 314 27.02 1.09 -15.67
C GLU A 314 26.25 1.08 -14.34
N ARG A 315 25.29 0.17 -14.18
CA ARG A 315 24.44 0.06 -12.97
C ARG A 315 24.86 -1.05 -12.02
N ALA A 316 25.75 -1.96 -12.43
CA ALA A 316 26.20 -3.06 -11.59
C ALA A 316 26.82 -2.60 -10.25
N GLY A 317 27.47 -1.43 -10.23
CA GLY A 317 28.06 -0.85 -9.02
C GLY A 317 27.10 -0.05 -8.14
N ASP A 318 25.84 0.12 -8.55
CA ASP A 318 24.82 0.90 -7.83
C ASP A 318 24.01 -0.04 -6.90
N PRO A 319 24.15 0.10 -5.56
CA PRO A 319 23.42 -0.73 -4.60
C PRO A 319 21.90 -0.63 -4.74
N GLU A 320 21.38 0.54 -5.14
CA GLU A 320 19.94 0.72 -5.33
C GLU A 320 19.44 -0.03 -6.57
N ALA A 321 20.25 -0.08 -7.63
CA ALA A 321 19.94 -0.87 -8.82
C ALA A 321 19.91 -2.37 -8.52
N VAL A 322 20.84 -2.87 -7.71
CA VAL A 322 20.86 -4.27 -7.25
C VAL A 322 19.60 -4.55 -6.42
N ALA A 323 19.26 -3.62 -5.51
CA ALA A 323 18.06 -3.75 -4.69
C ALA A 323 16.75 -3.67 -5.50
N ALA A 324 16.71 -2.89 -6.59
CA ALA A 324 15.59 -2.83 -7.52
C ALA A 324 15.44 -4.13 -8.31
N LEU A 325 16.54 -4.69 -8.82
CA LEU A 325 16.54 -5.96 -9.55
C LEU A 325 16.06 -7.13 -8.68
N LEU A 326 16.50 -7.20 -7.43
CA LEU A 326 16.07 -8.24 -6.52
C LEU A 326 14.63 -8.03 -6.01
N LEU A 327 14.20 -6.77 -5.83
CA LEU A 327 12.81 -6.44 -5.52
C LEU A 327 11.86 -6.85 -6.65
N GLU A 328 12.27 -6.67 -7.91
CA GLU A 328 11.49 -7.06 -9.09
C GLU A 328 11.11 -8.54 -9.04
N GLU A 329 12.08 -9.42 -8.77
CA GLU A 329 11.81 -10.85 -8.61
C GLU A 329 10.93 -11.14 -7.40
N TRP A 330 11.21 -10.50 -6.27
CA TRP A 330 10.45 -10.67 -5.03
C TRP A 330 8.96 -10.33 -5.24
N VAL A 331 8.69 -9.25 -5.98
CA VAL A 331 7.35 -8.81 -6.37
C VAL A 331 6.73 -9.83 -7.33
N ALA A 332 7.44 -10.19 -8.41
CA ALA A 332 6.94 -11.15 -9.40
C ALA A 332 6.57 -12.52 -8.78
N ARG A 333 7.34 -13.02 -7.81
CA ARG A 333 7.05 -14.28 -7.10
C ARG A 333 5.77 -14.24 -6.28
N ARG A 334 5.36 -13.05 -5.84
CA ARG A 334 4.19 -12.81 -4.99
C ARG A 334 2.97 -12.37 -5.77
N LEU A 335 3.08 -12.19 -7.08
CA LEU A 335 1.98 -11.86 -7.96
C LEU A 335 1.65 -13.07 -8.81
N SER A 336 0.36 -13.40 -8.90
CA SER A 336 -0.13 -14.45 -9.79
C SER A 336 -1.37 -13.93 -10.48
N HIS A 337 -1.21 -13.58 -11.75
CA HIS A 337 -2.27 -13.02 -12.59
C HIS A 337 -1.89 -13.15 -14.06
N PRO A 338 -2.81 -13.47 -14.98
CA PRO A 338 -2.49 -13.66 -16.40
C PRO A 338 -1.91 -12.41 -17.09
N ASN A 339 -2.26 -11.21 -16.62
CA ASN A 339 -1.75 -9.94 -17.18
C ASN A 339 -0.46 -9.43 -16.51
N LEU A 340 0.19 -10.25 -15.67
CA LEU A 340 1.46 -9.93 -15.00
C LEU A 340 2.48 -11.02 -15.31
N LEU A 341 3.72 -10.64 -15.61
CA LEU A 341 4.78 -11.60 -15.84
C LEU A 341 5.10 -12.38 -14.57
N ALA A 342 5.07 -13.71 -14.68
CA ALA A 342 5.41 -14.59 -13.57
C ALA A 342 6.93 -14.64 -13.35
N ALA A 343 7.35 -14.80 -12.10
CA ALA A 343 8.72 -15.15 -11.80
C ALA A 343 9.06 -16.56 -12.31
N GLY A 344 10.34 -16.80 -12.63
CA GLY A 344 10.86 -18.13 -12.92
C GLY A 344 10.90 -19.02 -11.66
N PRO A 345 11.26 -20.31 -11.81
CA PRO A 345 11.42 -21.21 -10.68
C PRO A 345 12.45 -20.67 -9.67
N ALA A 346 12.30 -21.05 -8.40
CA ALA A 346 13.30 -20.71 -7.38
C ALA A 346 14.65 -21.34 -7.76
N SER A 347 15.69 -20.52 -7.83
CA SER A 347 17.06 -21.00 -8.03
C SER A 347 17.54 -21.64 -6.73
N GLY A 348 18.46 -22.60 -6.83
CA GLY A 348 19.28 -23.01 -5.68
C GLY A 348 20.18 -21.88 -5.18
N PRO A 349 21.26 -22.20 -4.43
CA PRO A 349 22.22 -21.19 -3.96
C PRO A 349 22.73 -20.32 -5.12
N ARG A 350 22.60 -19.00 -4.98
CA ARG A 350 23.04 -18.03 -6.00
C ARG A 350 24.47 -17.60 -5.77
N SER A 351 25.21 -17.41 -6.86
CA SER A 351 26.53 -16.81 -6.86
C SER A 351 26.51 -15.31 -7.15
N HIS A 352 25.48 -14.81 -7.83
CA HIS A 352 25.34 -13.41 -8.24
C HIS A 352 23.90 -12.90 -8.12
N ALA A 353 23.72 -11.58 -8.19
CA ALA A 353 22.41 -10.93 -8.27
C ALA A 353 21.91 -10.92 -9.72
N TYR A 354 20.79 -11.62 -9.95
CA TYR A 354 20.04 -11.68 -11.21
C TYR A 354 18.56 -11.93 -10.90
N CYS A 355 17.68 -11.64 -11.87
CA CYS A 355 16.25 -11.91 -11.78
C CYS A 355 15.84 -12.91 -12.87
N VAL A 356 15.19 -14.02 -12.49
CA VAL A 356 14.64 -15.00 -13.44
C VAL A 356 13.13 -14.82 -13.53
N MET A 357 12.63 -14.71 -14.76
CA MET A 357 11.22 -14.51 -15.07
C MET A 357 10.77 -15.47 -16.17
N ALA A 358 9.46 -15.70 -16.27
CA ALA A 358 8.88 -16.38 -17.42
C ALA A 358 9.23 -15.64 -18.72
N LEU A 359 9.33 -16.36 -19.83
CA LEU A 359 9.54 -15.75 -21.13
C LEU A 359 8.23 -15.11 -21.60
N ALA A 360 8.21 -13.79 -21.77
CA ALA A 360 7.06 -13.09 -22.31
C ALA A 360 6.96 -13.30 -23.84
N GLU A 361 5.78 -13.69 -24.32
CA GLU A 361 5.51 -13.84 -25.75
C GLU A 361 5.16 -12.50 -26.41
N GLY A 362 5.31 -12.43 -27.74
CA GLY A 362 4.85 -11.29 -28.54
C GLY A 362 5.85 -10.15 -28.69
N THR A 363 5.33 -8.93 -28.88
CA THR A 363 6.15 -7.72 -29.01
C THR A 363 5.69 -6.61 -28.07
N SER A 364 6.58 -5.66 -27.76
CA SER A 364 6.23 -4.56 -26.84
C SER A 364 5.08 -3.71 -27.38
N LEU A 365 4.18 -3.26 -26.51
CA LEU A 365 3.10 -2.32 -26.85
C LEU A 365 3.67 -1.03 -27.46
N HIS A 366 4.88 -0.62 -27.06
CA HIS A 366 5.58 0.51 -27.67
C HIS A 366 5.76 0.34 -29.19
N ARG A 367 6.24 -0.83 -29.63
CA ARG A 367 6.38 -1.16 -31.06
C ARG A 367 5.01 -1.20 -31.74
N HIS A 368 4.02 -1.84 -31.12
CA HIS A 368 2.65 -1.85 -31.65
C HIS A 368 2.11 -0.43 -31.89
N ILE A 369 2.27 0.49 -30.93
CA ILE A 369 1.86 1.90 -31.06
C ILE A 369 2.60 2.58 -32.21
N ALA A 370 3.91 2.38 -32.33
CA ALA A 370 4.69 2.99 -33.40
C ALA A 370 4.27 2.52 -34.81
N GLU A 371 3.83 1.27 -34.94
CA GLU A 371 3.48 0.65 -36.22
C GLU A 371 2.00 0.82 -36.60
N HIS A 372 1.09 0.91 -35.63
CA HIS A 372 -0.36 0.77 -35.87
C HIS A 372 -1.23 1.89 -35.31
N SER A 373 -0.68 2.87 -34.57
CA SER A 373 -1.52 3.96 -34.03
C SER A 373 -2.00 4.94 -35.13
N PRO A 374 -3.19 5.55 -34.97
CA PRO A 374 -4.16 5.35 -33.89
C PRO A 374 -4.92 4.03 -34.00
N PHE A 375 -5.19 3.38 -32.87
CA PHE A 375 -5.98 2.15 -32.80
C PHE A 375 -7.49 2.43 -32.77
N ASP A 376 -8.29 1.45 -33.16
CA ASP A 376 -9.72 1.47 -32.90
C ASP A 376 -10.01 1.45 -31.38
N LEU A 377 -11.08 2.12 -30.97
CA LEU A 377 -11.40 2.28 -29.55
C LEU A 377 -11.74 0.96 -28.85
N GLN A 378 -12.17 -0.08 -29.60
CA GLN A 378 -12.41 -1.39 -29.03
C GLN A 378 -11.08 -2.06 -28.63
N HIS A 379 -10.06 -1.96 -29.47
CA HIS A 379 -8.72 -2.44 -29.18
C HIS A 379 -8.08 -1.68 -28.02
N VAL A 380 -8.20 -0.34 -27.99
CA VAL A 380 -7.75 0.48 -26.85
C VAL A 380 -8.37 -0.03 -25.54
N ARG A 381 -9.71 -0.19 -25.50
CA ARG A 381 -10.40 -0.71 -24.31
C ARG A 381 -9.94 -2.11 -23.91
N GLN A 382 -9.72 -2.99 -24.89
CA GLN A 382 -9.30 -4.36 -24.63
C GLN A 382 -7.92 -4.41 -23.96
N VAL A 383 -6.95 -3.63 -24.43
CA VAL A 383 -5.62 -3.54 -23.80
C VAL A 383 -5.71 -2.87 -22.43
N VAL A 384 -6.41 -1.73 -22.32
CA VAL A 384 -6.55 -0.99 -21.06
C VAL A 384 -7.23 -1.83 -19.98
N ARG A 385 -8.25 -2.63 -20.34
CA ARG A 385 -8.92 -3.56 -19.43
C ARG A 385 -7.96 -4.61 -18.89
N GLN A 386 -7.14 -5.21 -19.74
CA GLN A 386 -6.15 -6.21 -19.35
C GLN A 386 -5.08 -5.64 -18.41
N LEU A 387 -4.55 -4.46 -18.74
CA LEU A 387 -3.58 -3.77 -17.87
C LEU A 387 -4.21 -3.36 -16.54
N SER A 388 -5.47 -2.89 -16.55
CA SER A 388 -6.23 -2.60 -15.34
C SER A 388 -6.32 -3.83 -14.42
N MET A 389 -6.66 -5.00 -14.96
CA MET A 389 -6.74 -6.24 -14.17
C MET A 389 -5.39 -6.61 -13.52
N GLY A 390 -4.28 -6.43 -14.25
CA GLY A 390 -2.93 -6.60 -13.72
C GLY A 390 -2.60 -5.62 -12.60
N LEU A 391 -2.86 -4.32 -12.80
CA LEU A 391 -2.65 -3.28 -11.79
C LEU A 391 -3.47 -3.53 -10.53
N GLU A 392 -4.75 -3.92 -10.66
CA GLU A 392 -5.59 -4.24 -9.51
C GLU A 392 -5.06 -5.43 -8.72
N ALA A 393 -4.50 -6.45 -9.40
CA ALA A 393 -3.86 -7.57 -8.73
C ALA A 393 -2.64 -7.12 -7.92
N MET A 394 -1.85 -6.17 -8.43
CA MET A 394 -0.76 -5.54 -7.68
C MET A 394 -1.30 -4.72 -6.49
N HIS A 395 -2.28 -3.86 -6.71
CA HIS A 395 -2.84 -2.97 -5.68
C HIS A 395 -3.47 -3.74 -4.52
N ARG A 396 -4.15 -4.87 -4.79
CA ARG A 396 -4.69 -5.76 -3.74
C ARG A 396 -3.59 -6.34 -2.83
N ARG A 397 -2.38 -6.53 -3.37
CA ARG A 397 -1.19 -6.98 -2.63
C ARG A 397 -0.39 -5.84 -2.01
N GLY A 398 -0.88 -4.60 -2.07
CA GLY A 398 -0.17 -3.43 -1.54
C GLY A 398 1.03 -3.00 -2.37
N VAL A 399 1.06 -3.39 -3.66
CA VAL A 399 2.14 -3.07 -4.60
C VAL A 399 1.64 -2.04 -5.62
N LEU A 400 2.33 -0.92 -5.78
CA LEU A 400 2.12 0.05 -6.86
C LEU A 400 3.18 -0.15 -7.94
N HIS A 401 2.84 0.03 -9.22
CA HIS A 401 3.78 -0.20 -10.31
C HIS A 401 4.75 0.97 -10.52
N ARG A 402 4.26 2.22 -10.49
CA ARG A 402 5.01 3.50 -10.64
C ARG A 402 5.72 3.77 -11.98
N ASP A 403 6.05 2.74 -12.74
CA ASP A 403 6.69 2.84 -14.07
C ASP A 403 5.88 2.11 -15.17
N LEU A 404 4.55 2.25 -15.16
CA LEU A 404 3.74 1.67 -16.22
C LEU A 404 3.88 2.50 -17.51
N ARG A 405 4.37 1.87 -18.57
CA ARG A 405 4.58 2.49 -19.89
C ARG A 405 4.54 1.45 -21.00
N PRO A 406 4.35 1.83 -22.28
CA PRO A 406 4.25 0.87 -23.39
C PRO A 406 5.46 -0.06 -23.58
N HIS A 407 6.63 0.32 -23.06
CA HIS A 407 7.83 -0.53 -23.12
C HIS A 407 7.79 -1.69 -22.13
N ASN A 408 7.02 -1.54 -21.05
CA ASN A 408 6.90 -2.51 -19.96
C ASN A 408 5.63 -3.37 -20.13
N VAL A 409 5.06 -3.39 -21.34
CA VAL A 409 3.89 -4.18 -21.72
C VAL A 409 4.22 -4.98 -22.98
N MET A 410 4.02 -6.29 -22.93
CA MET A 410 4.11 -7.19 -24.09
C MET A 410 2.71 -7.55 -24.56
N VAL A 411 2.53 -7.63 -25.88
CA VAL A 411 1.28 -8.05 -26.53
C VAL A 411 1.59 -9.22 -27.44
N ASP A 412 0.93 -10.36 -27.20
CA ASP A 412 1.08 -11.56 -28.02
C ASP A 412 0.19 -11.56 -29.27
N ALA A 413 0.28 -12.63 -30.06
CA ALA A 413 -0.47 -12.77 -31.31
C ALA A 413 -2.00 -12.83 -31.11
N ASP A 414 -2.45 -13.24 -29.92
CA ASP A 414 -3.87 -13.29 -29.56
C ASP A 414 -4.38 -11.96 -28.97
N GLY A 415 -3.50 -10.96 -28.85
CA GLY A 415 -3.81 -9.65 -28.29
C GLY A 415 -3.89 -9.63 -26.77
N HIS A 416 -3.31 -10.63 -26.11
CA HIS A 416 -3.19 -10.65 -24.65
C HIS A 416 -2.03 -9.79 -24.19
N ALA A 417 -2.30 -8.89 -23.25
CA ALA A 417 -1.37 -7.88 -22.77
C ALA A 417 -0.81 -8.26 -21.39
N THR A 418 0.51 -8.31 -21.27
CA THR A 418 1.23 -8.69 -20.05
C THR A 418 2.18 -7.58 -19.61
N ILE A 419 2.11 -7.19 -18.34
CA ILE A 419 3.04 -6.25 -17.71
C ILE A 419 4.31 -7.01 -17.31
N ILE A 420 5.49 -6.51 -17.69
CA ILE A 420 6.75 -7.28 -17.63
C ILE A 420 7.87 -6.70 -16.76
N ASP A 421 7.77 -5.48 -16.22
CA ASP A 421 8.86 -4.87 -15.42
C ASP A 421 8.32 -4.32 -14.09
N PHE A 422 8.83 -4.85 -12.97
CA PHE A 422 8.47 -4.43 -11.61
C PHE A 422 9.63 -3.79 -10.85
N GLY A 423 10.73 -3.43 -11.52
CA GLY A 423 11.94 -2.90 -10.87
C GLY A 423 11.72 -1.54 -10.18
N SER A 424 10.67 -0.81 -10.55
CA SER A 424 10.28 0.46 -9.92
C SER A 424 9.09 0.32 -8.95
N ALA A 425 8.64 -0.90 -8.69
CA ALA A 425 7.46 -1.14 -7.88
C ALA A 425 7.66 -0.67 -6.43
N GLN A 426 6.59 -0.14 -5.84
CA GLN A 426 6.55 0.28 -4.44
C GLN A 426 5.68 -0.67 -3.66
N VAL A 427 6.18 -1.20 -2.55
CA VAL A 427 5.43 -2.10 -1.67
C VAL A 427 5.16 -1.36 -0.37
N ALA A 428 3.89 -1.19 -0.03
CA ALA A 428 3.48 -0.38 1.13
C ALA A 428 4.19 -0.79 2.42
N GLY A 429 4.30 -2.09 2.70
CA GLY A 429 4.98 -2.60 3.89
C GLY A 429 6.52 -2.48 3.88
N LEU A 430 7.14 -2.18 2.73
CA LEU A 430 8.59 -1.95 2.61
C LEU A 430 8.94 -0.47 2.67
N ASP A 431 8.09 0.39 2.12
CA ASP A 431 8.34 1.84 2.10
C ASP A 431 8.21 2.48 3.49
N GLU A 432 7.47 1.84 4.41
CA GLU A 432 7.51 2.18 5.85
C GLU A 432 8.91 2.05 6.46
N LEU A 433 9.77 1.22 5.85
CA LEU A 433 11.11 0.90 6.37
C LEU A 433 12.17 1.89 5.85
N ALA A 434 12.03 2.38 4.61
CA ALA A 434 12.72 3.55 4.07
C ALA A 434 12.00 4.01 2.79
N PRO A 435 11.54 5.26 2.71
CA PRO A 435 10.98 5.82 1.50
C PRO A 435 12.04 5.82 0.39
N ARG A 436 11.89 4.96 -0.63
CA ARG A 436 12.78 5.02 -1.79
C ARG A 436 12.40 6.23 -2.63
N ALA A 437 13.33 7.18 -2.77
CA ALA A 437 13.20 8.22 -3.77
C ALA A 437 13.04 7.58 -5.16
N PHE A 438 12.17 8.14 -6.00
CA PHE A 438 12.10 7.75 -7.40
C PHE A 438 13.33 8.32 -8.12
N GLU A 439 14.51 7.71 -7.95
CA GLU A 439 15.76 8.24 -8.55
C GLU A 439 15.83 8.01 -10.07
N ASP A 440 14.97 7.15 -10.61
CA ASP A 440 14.92 6.85 -12.04
C ASP A 440 14.24 7.92 -12.91
N ALA A 441 13.91 9.08 -12.33
CA ALA A 441 13.51 10.29 -13.06
C ALA A 441 14.59 10.83 -14.03
N ALA A 442 15.80 10.24 -14.04
CA ALA A 442 16.90 10.67 -14.89
C ALA A 442 16.69 10.44 -16.41
N PHE A 443 15.70 9.63 -16.83
CA PHE A 443 15.44 9.42 -18.26
C PHE A 443 14.25 10.25 -18.78
N ALA A 444 14.55 11.17 -19.71
CA ALA A 444 13.58 12.09 -20.30
C ALA A 444 12.34 11.42 -20.92
N GLY A 445 12.47 10.17 -21.39
CA GLY A 445 11.40 9.39 -22.02
C GLY A 445 10.47 8.63 -21.07
N THR A 446 10.87 8.42 -19.80
CA THR A 446 10.04 7.75 -18.79
C THR A 446 9.05 8.74 -18.15
N MET A 447 9.51 9.98 -17.93
CA MET A 447 8.72 11.06 -17.33
C MET A 447 7.42 11.40 -18.06
N GLN A 448 7.28 11.01 -19.34
CA GLN A 448 6.08 11.29 -20.13
C GLN A 448 4.87 10.43 -19.74
N TYR A 449 5.10 9.29 -19.08
CA TYR A 449 4.06 8.35 -18.63
C TYR A 449 3.86 8.36 -17.12
N SER A 450 4.83 8.86 -16.36
CA SER A 450 4.74 8.94 -14.90
C SER A 450 3.78 10.04 -14.45
N ALA A 451 3.05 9.77 -13.38
CA ALA A 451 2.20 10.77 -12.77
C ALA A 451 3.03 11.98 -12.24
N PRO A 452 2.52 13.22 -12.35
CA PRO A 452 3.23 14.43 -11.93
C PRO A 452 3.74 14.40 -10.48
N GLU A 453 2.97 13.81 -9.56
CA GLU A 453 3.34 13.68 -8.16
C GLU A 453 4.50 12.69 -7.95
N VAL A 454 4.55 11.59 -8.71
CA VAL A 454 5.61 10.56 -8.61
C VAL A 454 6.96 11.14 -9.03
N PHE A 455 6.98 11.88 -10.13
CA PHE A 455 8.19 12.54 -10.62
C PHE A 455 8.72 13.62 -9.64
N LEU A 456 7.82 14.29 -8.90
CA LEU A 456 8.21 15.27 -7.86
C LEU A 456 8.66 14.62 -6.55
N GLY A 457 8.72 13.29 -6.47
CA GLY A 457 9.02 12.56 -5.24
C GLY A 457 7.92 12.67 -4.18
N GLN A 458 6.70 13.05 -4.56
CA GLN A 458 5.55 13.01 -3.66
C GLN A 458 5.04 11.56 -3.53
N PRO A 459 4.27 11.24 -2.47
CA PRO A 459 3.74 9.89 -2.27
C PRO A 459 2.90 9.42 -3.46
N ALA A 460 3.27 8.27 -4.03
CA ALA A 460 2.48 7.63 -5.06
C ALA A 460 1.25 6.94 -4.46
N SER A 461 0.24 6.72 -5.29
CA SER A 461 -1.00 6.03 -4.91
C SER A 461 -1.52 5.18 -6.08
N PRO A 462 -2.58 4.37 -5.91
CA PRO A 462 -3.25 3.73 -7.05
C PRO A 462 -3.64 4.70 -8.17
N ALA A 463 -3.99 5.95 -7.82
CA ALA A 463 -4.31 7.01 -8.78
C ALA A 463 -3.10 7.47 -9.62
N SER A 464 -1.88 7.16 -9.19
CA SER A 464 -0.66 7.40 -9.96
C SER A 464 -0.52 6.38 -11.10
N ASP A 465 -0.80 5.10 -10.84
CA ASP A 465 -0.83 4.07 -11.89
C ASP A 465 -2.01 4.28 -12.87
N VAL A 466 -3.15 4.81 -12.39
CA VAL A 466 -4.28 5.23 -13.23
C VAL A 466 -3.85 6.31 -14.23
N PHE A 467 -3.04 7.28 -13.81
CA PHE A 467 -2.52 8.30 -14.72
C PHE A 467 -1.68 7.67 -15.82
N SER A 468 -0.74 6.79 -15.46
CA SER A 468 0.09 6.07 -16.44
C SER A 468 -0.74 5.25 -17.42
N LEU A 469 -1.76 4.54 -16.93
CA LEU A 469 -2.70 3.80 -17.77
C LEU A 469 -3.49 4.74 -18.71
N GLY A 470 -3.91 5.90 -18.21
CA GLY A 470 -4.55 6.96 -18.99
C GLY A 470 -3.66 7.51 -20.11
N VAL A 471 -2.35 7.67 -19.85
CA VAL A 471 -1.39 8.11 -20.88
C VAL A 471 -1.27 7.06 -21.98
N ILE A 472 -1.20 5.77 -21.62
CA ILE A 472 -1.18 4.67 -22.59
C ILE A 472 -2.46 4.67 -23.42
N ALA A 473 -3.63 4.75 -22.77
CA ALA A 473 -4.92 4.78 -23.46
C ALA A 473 -5.03 5.96 -24.45
N TYR A 474 -4.62 7.15 -24.02
CA TYR A 474 -4.59 8.35 -24.85
C TYR A 474 -3.67 8.17 -26.07
N GLN A 475 -2.46 7.64 -25.84
CA GLN A 475 -1.48 7.45 -26.91
C GLN A 475 -1.92 6.39 -27.91
N MET A 476 -2.54 5.30 -27.45
CA MET A 476 -3.10 4.31 -28.37
C MET A 476 -4.23 4.92 -29.22
N ALA A 477 -5.11 5.72 -28.63
CA ALA A 477 -6.25 6.30 -29.33
C ALA A 477 -5.88 7.45 -30.30
N THR A 478 -4.74 8.11 -30.10
CA THR A 478 -4.38 9.34 -30.83
C THR A 478 -3.03 9.31 -31.54
N GLY A 479 -2.12 8.40 -31.15
CA GLY A 479 -0.71 8.41 -31.54
C GLY A 479 0.16 9.44 -30.80
N ASP A 480 -0.46 10.41 -30.12
CA ASP A 480 0.19 11.55 -29.45
C ASP A 480 0.19 11.38 -27.91
N LEU A 481 0.90 12.26 -27.20
CA LEU A 481 0.86 12.33 -25.73
C LEU A 481 -0.09 13.45 -25.25
N PRO A 482 -0.79 13.28 -24.10
CA PRO A 482 -1.85 14.19 -23.66
C PRO A 482 -1.40 15.61 -23.30
N TYR A 483 -0.10 15.78 -23.06
CA TYR A 483 0.52 17.05 -22.71
C TYR A 483 1.72 17.39 -23.63
N GLY A 484 1.94 16.60 -24.69
CA GLY A 484 3.15 16.66 -25.51
C GLY A 484 4.44 16.55 -24.66
N PRO A 485 5.54 17.23 -25.05
CA PRO A 485 6.80 17.20 -24.30
C PRO A 485 6.78 18.05 -23.03
N ARG A 486 5.65 18.69 -22.67
CA ARG A 486 5.60 19.67 -21.57
C ARG A 486 5.68 19.05 -20.18
N VAL A 487 5.21 17.81 -20.01
CA VAL A 487 5.25 17.10 -18.71
C VAL A 487 6.68 16.92 -18.23
N SER A 488 7.59 16.46 -19.08
CA SER A 488 9.00 16.25 -18.72
C SER A 488 9.78 17.54 -18.46
N ALA A 489 9.28 18.68 -18.95
CA ALA A 489 9.84 20.01 -18.68
C ALA A 489 9.28 20.64 -17.38
N ALA A 490 8.13 20.18 -16.89
CA ALA A 490 7.42 20.77 -15.75
C ALA A 490 7.96 20.27 -14.41
N ARG A 491 9.18 20.72 -14.04
CA ARG A 491 9.89 20.20 -12.85
C ARG A 491 9.51 20.80 -11.50
N THR A 492 8.45 21.61 -11.44
CA THR A 492 7.99 22.25 -10.20
C THR A 492 6.48 22.15 -10.08
N PRO A 493 5.91 22.17 -8.85
CA PRO A 493 4.45 22.18 -8.67
C PRO A 493 3.77 23.33 -9.43
N ALA A 494 4.41 24.50 -9.49
CA ALA A 494 3.89 25.65 -10.23
C ALA A 494 3.90 25.44 -11.76
N ALA A 495 4.90 24.75 -12.30
CA ALA A 495 4.96 24.40 -13.72
C ALA A 495 3.93 23.32 -14.08
N GLN A 496 3.69 22.34 -13.21
CA GLN A 496 2.70 21.30 -13.43
C GLN A 496 1.28 21.83 -13.46
N LYS A 497 0.94 22.82 -12.62
CA LYS A 497 -0.36 23.50 -12.67
C LYS A 497 -0.63 24.22 -14.00
N LYS A 498 0.40 24.46 -14.81
CA LYS A 498 0.29 25.07 -16.15
C LYS A 498 0.15 24.03 -17.26
N LEU A 499 0.24 22.73 -16.94
CA LEU A 499 -0.02 21.68 -17.91
C LEU A 499 -1.51 21.72 -18.28
N ALA A 500 -1.77 21.87 -19.58
CA ALA A 500 -3.11 21.86 -20.14
C ALA A 500 -3.28 20.56 -20.91
N TYR A 501 -4.30 19.80 -20.54
CA TYR A 501 -4.70 18.59 -21.25
C TYR A 501 -5.11 18.96 -22.67
N VAL A 502 -4.54 18.27 -23.66
CA VAL A 502 -4.97 18.36 -25.05
C VAL A 502 -6.10 17.35 -25.24
N PRO A 503 -7.33 17.77 -25.62
CA PRO A 503 -8.44 16.87 -25.81
C PRO A 503 -8.12 15.81 -26.86
N ALA A 504 -8.39 14.54 -26.56
CA ALA A 504 -8.11 13.45 -27.47
C ALA A 504 -8.91 13.59 -28.78
N SER A 505 -10.13 14.16 -28.69
CA SER A 505 -10.99 14.46 -29.84
C SER A 505 -10.45 15.53 -30.79
N GLU A 506 -9.48 16.36 -30.37
CA GLU A 506 -8.76 17.26 -31.28
C GLU A 506 -7.74 16.52 -32.17
N ARG A 507 -7.27 15.35 -31.72
CA ARG A 507 -6.29 14.52 -32.43
C ARG A 507 -6.94 13.41 -33.24
N ASN A 508 -8.00 12.83 -32.71
CA ASN A 508 -8.79 11.80 -33.37
C ASN A 508 -10.28 12.14 -33.24
N PRO A 509 -10.91 12.70 -34.31
CA PRO A 509 -12.32 13.08 -34.29
C PRO A 509 -13.31 11.93 -34.06
N ASP A 510 -12.88 10.67 -34.23
CA ASP A 510 -13.71 9.50 -33.97
C ASP A 510 -13.89 9.21 -32.47
N ILE A 511 -13.12 9.88 -31.61
CA ILE A 511 -13.22 9.77 -30.15
C ILE A 511 -14.49 10.47 -29.66
N PRO A 512 -15.44 9.73 -29.04
CA PRO A 512 -16.63 10.35 -28.48
C PRO A 512 -16.30 11.28 -27.30
N PRO A 513 -17.08 12.35 -27.07
CA PRO A 513 -16.82 13.29 -25.97
C PRO A 513 -16.77 12.64 -24.58
N TRP A 514 -17.52 11.57 -24.35
CA TRP A 514 -17.52 10.85 -23.07
C TRP A 514 -16.23 10.04 -22.86
N PHE A 515 -15.63 9.52 -23.93
CA PHE A 515 -14.36 8.80 -23.88
C PHE A 515 -13.21 9.78 -23.59
N ASP A 516 -13.23 10.94 -24.25
CA ASP A 516 -12.30 12.05 -23.97
C ASP A 516 -12.45 12.56 -22.53
N GLY A 517 -13.69 12.68 -22.03
CA GLY A 517 -13.95 13.01 -20.63
C GLY A 517 -13.34 12.02 -19.63
N ALA A 518 -13.40 10.71 -19.94
CA ALA A 518 -12.77 9.67 -19.11
C ALA A 518 -11.23 9.78 -19.12
N LEU A 519 -10.64 9.99 -20.30
CA LEU A 519 -9.19 10.24 -20.43
C LEU A 519 -8.77 11.50 -19.65
N ALA A 520 -9.50 12.60 -19.80
CA ALA A 520 -9.22 13.86 -19.11
C ALA A 520 -9.26 13.71 -17.58
N LYS A 521 -10.22 12.93 -17.05
CA LYS A 521 -10.31 12.63 -15.63
C LYS A 521 -9.12 11.79 -15.15
N ALA A 522 -8.77 10.71 -15.86
CA ALA A 522 -7.61 9.88 -15.51
C ALA A 522 -6.29 10.66 -15.57
N LEU A 523 -6.20 11.63 -16.49
CA LEU A 523 -5.01 12.42 -16.75
C LEU A 523 -4.97 13.72 -15.97
N ALA A 524 -5.89 13.96 -15.03
CA ALA A 524 -5.87 15.17 -14.20
C ALA A 524 -4.52 15.33 -13.47
N VAL A 525 -3.96 16.53 -13.46
CA VAL A 525 -2.64 16.77 -12.82
C VAL A 525 -2.69 16.48 -11.32
N ASP A 526 -3.76 16.90 -10.64
CA ASP A 526 -3.95 16.65 -9.22
C ASP A 526 -4.65 15.27 -9.02
N PRO A 527 -4.02 14.34 -8.28
CA PRO A 527 -4.50 12.97 -8.14
C PRO A 527 -5.90 12.88 -7.50
N ARG A 528 -6.33 13.88 -6.73
CA ARG A 528 -7.66 13.91 -6.10
C ARG A 528 -8.82 13.99 -7.09
N TYR A 529 -8.55 14.42 -8.32
CA TYR A 529 -9.55 14.48 -9.39
C TYR A 529 -9.51 13.27 -10.31
N ARG A 530 -8.61 12.29 -10.08
CA ARG A 530 -8.52 11.06 -10.86
C ARG A 530 -9.46 9.99 -10.32
N TYR A 531 -9.57 8.89 -11.05
CA TYR A 531 -10.20 7.67 -10.56
C TYR A 531 -9.42 7.09 -9.39
N ALA A 532 -10.14 6.50 -8.43
CA ALA A 532 -9.52 5.86 -7.28
C ALA A 532 -8.91 4.50 -7.67
N THR A 533 -9.49 3.84 -8.66
CA THR A 533 -9.08 2.51 -9.13
C THR A 533 -8.97 2.44 -10.65
N PRO A 534 -8.12 1.56 -11.20
CA PRO A 534 -8.06 1.30 -12.65
C PRO A 534 -9.39 0.81 -13.25
N ALA A 535 -10.18 0.02 -12.52
CA ALA A 535 -11.46 -0.48 -13.02
C ALA A 535 -12.50 0.63 -13.27
N GLU A 536 -12.50 1.70 -12.47
CA GLU A 536 -13.39 2.84 -12.72
C GLU A 536 -13.06 3.53 -14.05
N LEU A 537 -11.78 3.65 -14.40
CA LEU A 537 -11.36 4.15 -15.72
C LEU A 537 -11.87 3.24 -16.83
N VAL A 538 -11.68 1.92 -16.70
CA VAL A 538 -12.18 0.95 -17.70
C VAL A 538 -13.68 1.07 -17.88
N GLN A 539 -14.43 1.25 -16.79
CA GLN A 539 -15.89 1.39 -16.81
C GLN A 539 -16.32 2.62 -17.63
N ASP A 540 -15.69 3.77 -17.40
CA ASP A 540 -16.01 5.02 -18.11
C ASP A 540 -15.45 5.07 -19.54
N LEU A 541 -14.41 4.29 -19.87
CA LEU A 541 -13.97 4.08 -21.26
C LEU A 541 -14.88 3.12 -22.02
N ALA A 542 -15.57 2.21 -21.34
CA ALA A 542 -16.50 1.27 -21.95
C ALA A 542 -17.92 1.82 -22.10
N ASN A 543 -18.36 2.66 -21.16
CA ASN A 543 -19.74 3.13 -21.07
C ASN A 543 -19.81 4.66 -21.05
N PRO A 544 -20.74 5.28 -21.79
CA PRO A 544 -20.92 6.73 -21.74
C PRO A 544 -21.27 7.22 -20.33
N ASN A 545 -20.43 8.09 -19.77
CA ASN A 545 -20.69 8.76 -18.50
C ASN A 545 -20.96 10.26 -18.72
N HIS A 546 -22.24 10.62 -18.74
CA HIS A 546 -22.68 12.00 -18.99
C HIS A 546 -22.41 12.97 -17.83
N SER A 547 -21.98 12.48 -16.66
CA SER A 547 -21.59 13.33 -15.53
C SER A 547 -20.19 13.94 -15.70
N LEU A 548 -19.38 13.38 -16.61
CA LEU A 548 -18.06 13.93 -16.92
C LEU A 548 -18.20 15.17 -17.80
N PRO A 549 -17.49 16.26 -17.50
CA PRO A 549 -17.52 17.46 -18.33
C PRO A 549 -17.02 17.15 -19.74
N SER A 550 -17.79 17.54 -20.75
CA SER A 550 -17.36 17.45 -22.15
C SER A 550 -16.16 18.36 -22.37
N VAL A 551 -14.98 17.76 -22.61
CA VAL A 551 -13.78 18.50 -22.94
C VAL A 551 -13.84 18.89 -24.42
N GLY A 552 -13.98 20.19 -24.70
CA GLY A 552 -13.96 20.72 -26.07
C GLY A 552 -15.24 20.43 -26.88
N SER A 553 -16.11 21.43 -27.02
CA SER A 553 -17.09 21.42 -28.12
C SER A 553 -16.37 21.92 -29.38
N THR A 554 -15.88 21.02 -30.23
CA THR A 554 -15.55 21.39 -31.61
C THR A 554 -16.79 22.01 -32.26
N PRO A 555 -16.73 23.25 -32.78
CA PRO A 555 -17.87 23.87 -33.44
C PRO A 555 -18.38 22.98 -34.58
N LEU A 556 -19.70 22.87 -34.76
CA LEU A 556 -20.34 22.02 -35.78
C LEU A 556 -19.76 22.20 -37.20
N VAL A 557 -19.25 23.41 -37.49
CA VAL A 557 -18.56 23.78 -38.73
C VAL A 557 -17.32 22.92 -39.00
N ALA A 558 -16.56 22.59 -37.95
CA ALA A 558 -15.32 21.80 -38.06
C ALA A 558 -15.57 20.28 -38.11
N ARG A 559 -16.78 19.83 -37.76
CA ARG A 559 -17.13 18.40 -37.67
C ARG A 559 -17.47 17.74 -39.02
N GLY A 560 -17.37 18.46 -40.14
CA GLY A 560 -17.60 17.91 -41.47
C GLY A 560 -18.95 17.19 -41.65
N SER A 561 -19.95 17.44 -40.78
CA SER A 561 -21.16 16.62 -40.77
C SER A 561 -21.99 16.93 -42.01
N ALA A 562 -22.41 15.89 -42.73
CA ALA A 562 -23.26 16.04 -43.91
C ALA A 562 -24.55 16.82 -43.60
N HIS A 563 -25.03 16.76 -42.35
CA HIS A 563 -26.19 17.51 -41.88
C HIS A 563 -25.94 19.02 -41.79
N PHE A 564 -24.74 19.45 -41.35
CA PHE A 564 -24.37 20.86 -41.34
C PHE A 564 -24.33 21.42 -42.77
N TRP A 565 -23.66 20.73 -43.69
CA TRP A 565 -23.59 21.15 -45.09
C TRP A 565 -24.94 21.11 -45.81
N ARG A 566 -25.83 20.15 -45.46
CA ARG A 566 -27.22 20.14 -45.94
C ARG A 566 -28.01 21.35 -45.45
N ALA A 567 -27.85 21.74 -44.18
CA ALA A 567 -28.51 22.92 -43.62
C ALA A 567 -28.01 24.22 -44.28
N VAL A 568 -26.69 24.36 -44.46
CA VAL A 568 -26.08 25.49 -45.18
C VAL A 568 -26.59 25.54 -46.62
N ALA A 569 -26.63 24.42 -47.33
CA ALA A 569 -27.15 24.34 -48.69
C ALA A 569 -28.64 24.72 -48.77
N LEU A 570 -29.46 24.31 -47.81
CA LEU A 570 -30.88 24.67 -47.70
C LEU A 570 -31.07 26.18 -47.48
N VAL A 571 -30.28 26.78 -46.61
CA VAL A 571 -30.31 28.23 -46.35
C VAL A 571 -29.88 29.01 -47.59
N LEU A 572 -28.82 28.60 -48.27
CA LEU A 572 -28.36 29.23 -49.51
C LEU A 572 -29.39 29.05 -50.64
N ALA A 573 -30.04 27.90 -50.75
CA ALA A 573 -31.11 27.68 -51.71
C ALA A 573 -32.33 28.57 -51.43
N ALA A 574 -32.73 28.71 -50.16
CA ALA A 574 -33.82 29.61 -49.76
C ALA A 574 -33.48 31.08 -50.05
N ALA A 575 -32.23 31.51 -49.77
CA ALA A 575 -31.75 32.85 -50.08
C ALA A 575 -31.73 33.11 -51.59
N LEU A 576 -31.33 32.13 -52.40
CA LEU A 576 -31.37 32.23 -53.86
C LEU A 576 -32.80 32.34 -54.38
N ILE A 577 -33.73 31.53 -53.87
CA ILE A 577 -35.15 31.60 -54.24
C ILE A 577 -35.72 32.97 -53.88
N ALA A 578 -35.43 33.47 -52.68
CA ALA A 578 -35.88 34.80 -52.25
C ALA A 578 -35.29 35.91 -53.15
N SER A 579 -34.01 35.83 -53.51
CA SER A 579 -33.36 36.79 -54.41
C SER A 579 -33.96 36.76 -55.81
N LEU A 580 -34.27 35.57 -56.34
CA LEU A 580 -34.93 35.43 -57.64
C LEU A 580 -36.36 35.97 -57.60
N TRP A 581 -37.09 35.73 -56.51
CA TRP A 581 -38.44 36.25 -56.32
C TRP A 581 -38.47 37.78 -56.25
N PHE A 582 -37.48 38.39 -55.58
CA PHE A 582 -37.29 39.84 -55.53
C PHE A 582 -36.85 40.47 -56.86
N HIS A 583 -36.37 39.68 -57.83
CA HIS A 583 -36.01 40.17 -59.17
C HIS A 583 -37.08 39.88 -60.24
N LEU A 584 -38.06 39.02 -59.93
CA LEU A 584 -39.21 38.72 -60.82
C LEU A 584 -40.46 39.53 -60.50
N ILE A 585 -40.49 40.25 -59.36
CA ILE A 585 -41.45 41.30 -59.01
C ILE A 585 -40.80 42.64 -59.31
#